data_AF-A0A4U7ITU1-F1
#
_entry.id   AF-A0A4U7ITU1-F1
#
_cell.length_a   1.000
_cell.length_b   1.000
_cell.length_c   1.000
_cell.angle_alpha   90.00
_cell.angle_beta   90.00
_cell.angle_gamma   90.00
#
_symmetry.space_group_name_H-M   'P 1'
#
loop_
_entity.id
_entity.type
_entity.pdbx_description
1 polymer ?
#
loop_
_entity_poly.entity_id
_entity_poly.type
_entity_poly.pdbx_seq_one_letter_code
_entity_poly.pdbx_strand_id
1 'polypeptide(L)'
;MKPRKYPYSGKIRIIKKELPRFVRLGDFAFNSNLVKHIDKIRQVKPNETLIRFKIPKLFMTYEEETFKVRLEIDKVVKILNQY
;
A
#
# COMPACT_ATOMS: atom_id res chain seq x y z
N MET A 1 45.22 -25.98 9.94
CA MET A 1 43.94 -25.23 10.00
C MET A 1 43.47 -25.14 11.44
N LYS A 2 43.07 -23.96 11.92
CA LYS A 2 42.56 -23.79 13.31
C LYS A 2 41.02 -23.68 13.25
N PRO A 3 40.26 -24.46 14.02
CA PRO A 3 38.80 -24.39 13.99
C PRO A 3 38.31 -23.04 14.54
N ARG A 4 37.23 -22.50 13.96
CA ARG A 4 36.56 -21.29 14.46
C ARG A 4 36.05 -21.56 15.88
N LYS A 5 36.29 -20.63 16.81
CA LYS A 5 35.93 -20.74 18.24
C LYS A 5 34.45 -21.03 18.50
N TYR A 6 33.55 -20.63 17.59
CA TYR A 6 32.12 -20.94 17.64
C TYR A 6 31.60 -21.38 16.26
N PRO A 7 31.75 -22.67 15.90
CA PRO A 7 31.38 -23.18 14.58
C PRO A 7 29.86 -23.17 14.33
N TYR A 8 29.05 -23.00 15.39
CA TYR A 8 27.59 -22.98 15.36
C TYR A 8 26.99 -21.68 15.93
N SER A 9 27.69 -20.55 15.78
CA SER A 9 27.09 -19.23 16.02
C SER A 9 26.05 -18.95 14.94
N GLY A 10 24.94 -19.69 14.97
CA GLY A 10 23.78 -19.54 14.10
C GLY A 10 23.03 -18.26 14.43
N LYS A 11 23.70 -17.11 14.26
CA LYS A 11 23.03 -15.81 14.31
C LYS A 11 21.99 -15.81 13.19
N ILE A 12 20.73 -15.98 13.58
CA ILE A 12 19.58 -15.83 12.70
C ILE A 12 19.70 -14.43 12.11
N ARG A 13 19.83 -14.37 10.79
CA ARG A 13 19.93 -13.11 10.05
C ARG A 13 18.59 -12.40 10.24
N ILE A 14 18.53 -11.41 11.12
CA ILE A 14 17.31 -10.61 11.33
C ILE A 14 17.10 -9.83 10.04
N ILE A 15 16.18 -10.31 9.20
CA ILE A 15 15.74 -9.58 8.01
C ILE A 15 14.97 -8.38 8.55
N LYS A 16 15.56 -7.19 8.47
CA LYS A 16 14.87 -5.94 8.78
C LYS A 16 13.77 -5.76 7.74
N LYS A 17 12.56 -6.22 8.07
CA LYS A 17 11.38 -5.95 7.25
C LYS A 17 11.14 -4.44 7.31
N GLU A 18 11.13 -3.78 6.15
CA GLU A 18 10.80 -2.36 6.11
C GLU A 18 9.39 -2.15 6.69
N LEU A 19 9.24 -1.08 7.48
CA LEU A 19 7.94 -0.71 8.03
C LEU A 19 6.97 -0.44 6.87
N PRO A 20 5.71 -0.91 6.97
CA PRO A 20 4.72 -0.62 5.94
C PRO A 20 4.53 0.88 5.83
N ARG A 21 4.73 1.42 4.62
CA ARG A 21 4.46 2.83 4.33
C ARG A 21 2.97 2.99 4.05
N PHE A 22 2.31 3.90 4.76
CA PHE A 22 0.92 4.24 4.51
C PHE A 22 0.83 5.54 3.72
N VAL A 23 -0.10 5.59 2.77
CA VAL A 23 -0.49 6.80 2.05
C VAL A 23 -1.77 7.31 2.69
N ARG A 24 -1.76 8.58 3.11
CA ARG A 24 -2.92 9.23 3.72
C ARG A 24 -3.62 10.10 2.69
N LEU A 25 -4.92 9.88 2.51
CA LEU A 25 -5.83 10.67 1.70
C LEU A 25 -6.93 11.23 2.61
N GLY A 26 -6.70 12.42 3.16
CA GLY A 26 -7.66 13.09 4.05
C GLY A 26 -7.90 12.28 5.33
N ASP A 27 -9.12 11.76 5.47
CA ASP A 27 -9.58 10.94 6.60
C ASP A 27 -9.32 9.43 6.41
N PHE A 28 -8.83 9.03 5.23
CA PHE A 28 -8.56 7.64 4.87
C PHE A 28 -7.05 7.41 4.73
N ALA A 29 -6.56 6.25 5.15
CA ALA A 29 -5.17 5.85 4.93
C ALA A 29 -5.08 4.38 4.58
N PHE A 30 -4.18 4.04 3.67
CA PHE A 30 -4.01 2.67 3.18
C PHE A 30 -2.55 2.37 2.89
N ASN A 31 -2.21 1.08 2.81
CA ASN A 31 -0.83 0.67 2.57
C ASN A 31 -0.40 1.08 1.15
N SER A 32 0.75 1.74 1.01
CA SER A 32 1.34 2.14 -0.28
C SER A 32 1.39 1.01 -1.31
N ASN A 33 1.56 -0.25 -0.87
CA ASN A 33 1.52 -1.40 -1.75
C ASN A 33 0.18 -1.60 -2.48
N LEU A 34 -0.92 -1.02 -2.00
CA LEU A 34 -2.24 -1.11 -2.62
C LEU A 34 -2.46 -0.04 -3.70
N VAL A 35 -1.56 0.94 -3.86
CA VAL A 35 -1.65 1.95 -4.93
C VAL A 35 -1.72 1.28 -6.30
N LYS A 36 -0.96 0.18 -6.49
CA LYS A 36 -0.97 -0.64 -7.73
C LYS A 36 -2.30 -1.34 -8.04
N HIS A 37 -3.21 -1.40 -7.06
CA HIS A 37 -4.52 -2.04 -7.20
C HIS A 37 -5.65 -1.01 -7.37
N ILE A 38 -5.33 0.27 -7.50
CA ILE A 38 -6.31 1.29 -7.85
C ILE A 38 -6.72 1.07 -9.30
N ASP A 39 -8.01 0.81 -9.53
CA ASP A 39 -8.58 0.60 -10.85
C ASP A 39 -9.12 1.92 -11.42
N LYS A 40 -9.92 2.64 -10.63
CA LYS A 40 -10.56 3.89 -11.07
C LYS A 40 -10.63 4.91 -9.94
N ILE A 41 -10.46 6.17 -10.30
CA ILE A 41 -10.68 7.33 -9.43
C ILE A 41 -11.74 8.19 -10.11
N ARG A 42 -12.81 8.53 -9.39
CA ARG A 42 -13.91 9.33 -9.93
C ARG A 42 -14.30 10.41 -8.93
N GLN A 43 -14.41 11.65 -9.40
CA GLN A 43 -14.98 12.72 -8.60
C GLN A 43 -16.51 12.58 -8.56
N VAL A 44 -17.07 12.57 -7.35
CA VAL A 44 -18.53 12.51 -7.14
C VAL A 44 -19.08 13.90 -6.84
N LYS A 45 -18.35 14.68 -6.06
CA LYS A 45 -18.61 16.10 -5.75
C LYS A 45 -17.29 16.86 -5.79
N PRO A 46 -17.29 18.20 -5.82
CA PRO A 46 -16.05 18.98 -5.84
C PRO A 46 -15.04 18.51 -4.78
N ASN A 47 -15.48 18.31 -3.53
CA ASN A 47 -14.62 17.89 -2.42
C ASN A 47 -14.72 16.39 -2.08
N GLU A 48 -15.29 15.57 -2.97
CA GLU A 48 -15.51 14.14 -2.69
C GLU A 48 -15.10 13.28 -3.87
N THR A 49 -14.09 12.42 -3.64
CA THR A 49 -13.53 11.52 -4.65
C THR A 49 -13.75 10.07 -4.22
N LEU A 50 -14.19 9.26 -5.17
CA LEU A 50 -14.45 7.84 -5.00
C LEU A 50 -13.31 7.05 -5.64
N ILE A 51 -12.66 6.21 -4.85
CA ILE A 51 -11.52 5.39 -5.26
C ILE A 51 -11.98 3.93 -5.27
N ARG A 52 -11.78 3.27 -6.41
CA ARG A 52 -12.13 1.87 -6.61
C ARG A 52 -10.85 1.04 -6.66
N PHE A 53 -10.73 0.10 -5.74
CA PHE A 53 -9.65 -0.88 -5.71
C PHE A 53 -10.12 -2.18 -6.33
N LYS A 54 -9.21 -2.83 -7.05
CA LYS A 54 -9.39 -4.17 -7.62
C LYS A 54 -8.23 -5.04 -7.14
N ILE A 55 -8.41 -5.63 -5.97
CA ILE A 55 -7.38 -6.43 -5.30
C ILE A 55 -7.50 -7.88 -5.77
N PRO A 56 -6.45 -8.48 -6.35
CA PRO A 56 -6.49 -9.88 -6.78
C PRO A 56 -6.53 -10.81 -5.55
N LYS A 57 -7.50 -11.72 -5.53
CA LYS A 57 -7.56 -12.83 -4.59
C LYS A 57 -6.98 -14.11 -5.21
N LEU A 58 -6.69 -15.10 -4.36
CA LEU A 58 -6.35 -16.44 -4.86
C LEU A 58 -7.51 -16.96 -5.74
N PHE A 59 -7.17 -17.66 -6.83
CA PHE A 59 -8.11 -18.20 -7.83
C PHE A 59 -8.74 -17.19 -8.80
N MET A 60 -7.94 -16.25 -9.34
CA MET A 60 -8.33 -15.34 -10.45
C MET A 60 -9.57 -14.46 -10.18
N THR A 61 -10.04 -14.41 -8.94
CA THR A 61 -11.12 -13.52 -8.52
C THR A 61 -10.55 -12.17 -8.11
N TYR A 62 -11.33 -11.11 -8.32
CA TYR A 62 -10.98 -9.77 -7.88
C TYR A 62 -11.96 -9.33 -6.80
N GLU A 63 -11.41 -8.83 -5.70
CA GLU A 63 -12.17 -8.13 -4.69
C GLU A 63 -12.24 -6.66 -5.06
N GLU A 64 -13.46 -6.16 -5.24
CA GLU A 64 -13.71 -4.77 -5.58
C GLU A 64 -14.13 -4.02 -4.33
N GLU A 65 -13.31 -3.06 -3.91
CA GLU A 65 -13.61 -2.20 -2.77
C GLU A 65 -13.71 -0.75 -3.23
N THR A 66 -14.66 -0.01 -2.65
CA THR A 66 -14.89 1.38 -3.01
C THR A 66 -14.81 2.26 -1.76
N PHE A 67 -13.92 3.24 -1.79
CA PHE A 67 -13.72 4.19 -0.70
C PHE A 67 -14.12 5.59 -1.14
N LYS A 68 -14.79 6.32 -0.24
CA LYS A 68 -15.11 7.73 -0.42
C LYS A 68 -14.13 8.56 0.38
N VAL A 69 -13.44 9.47 -0.29
CA VAL A 69 -12.45 10.37 0.30
C VAL A 69 -12.99 11.79 0.20
N ARG A 70 -12.94 12.53 1.32
CA ARG A 70 -13.31 13.95 1.39
C ARG A 70 -12.19 14.87 0.87
N LEU A 71 -11.71 14.60 -0.34
CA LEU A 71 -10.72 15.42 -1.04
C LEU A 71 -11.12 15.59 -2.51
N GLU A 72 -10.71 16.72 -3.09
CA GLU A 72 -10.76 16.97 -4.53
C GLU A 72 -9.87 15.98 -5.29
N ILE A 73 -10.28 15.63 -6.49
CA ILE A 73 -9.58 14.64 -7.31
C ILE A 73 -8.15 15.06 -7.64
N ASP A 74 -7.91 16.34 -7.92
CA ASP A 74 -6.57 16.87 -8.22
C ASP A 74 -5.61 16.69 -7.04
N LYS A 75 -6.10 16.92 -5.81
CA LYS A 75 -5.31 16.72 -4.59
C LYS A 75 -4.99 15.24 -4.38
N VAL A 76 -5.99 14.36 -4.59
CA VAL A 76 -5.80 12.91 -4.47
C VAL A 76 -4.74 12.42 -5.46
N VAL A 77 -4.86 12.81 -6.74
CA VAL A 77 -3.90 12.42 -7.79
C VAL A 77 -2.50 12.97 -7.48
N LYS A 78 -2.40 14.22 -7.02
CA LYS A 78 -1.11 14.82 -6.63
C LYS A 78 -0.43 14.05 -5.50
N ILE A 79 -1.19 13.58 -4.49
CA ILE A 79 -0.65 12.78 -3.39
C ILE A 79 -0.22 11.40 -3.91
N LEU A 80 -1.07 10.73 -4.69
CA LEU A 80 -0.77 9.40 -5.21
C LEU A 80 0.47 9.38 -6.11
N ASN A 81 0.68 10.42 -6.93
CA ASN A 81 1.85 10.53 -7.80
C ASN A 81 3.17 10.79 -7.06
N GLN A 82 3.16 11.02 -5.74
CA GLN A 82 4.37 11.10 -4.93
C GLN A 82 4.90 9.72 -4.49
N TYR A 83 4.12 8.66 -4.70
CA TYR A 83 4.39 7.28 -4.25
C TYR A 83 4.43 6.30 -5.42
#